data_AF-A0A3A1TWT4-F1
#
_entry.id   AF-A0A3A1TWT4-F1
#
_cell.length_a   1.000
_cell.length_b   1.000
_cell.length_c   1.000
_cell.angle_alpha   90.00
_cell.angle_beta   90.00
_cell.angle_gamma   90.00
#
_symmetry.space_group_name_H-M   'P 1'
#
loop_
_entity.id
_entity.type
_entity.pdbx_description
1 polymer ?
#
loop_
_entity_poly.entity_id
_entity_poly.type
_entity_poly.pdbx_seq_one_letter_code
_entity_poly.pdbx_strand_id
1 'polypeptide(L)'
;MELRDDRGFVAVLDFLFRRFRVGGEADGLQKYLDPALAPLGAGRAVVREKLREDRVLPLVAGLARWGWPEATNALLLREKLARFGVQPASPRATIADYAAAARDARPRLRRA
;
A
#
# COMPACT_ATOMS: atom_id res chain seq x y z
N MET A 1 -6.80 -2.65 -0.54
CA MET A 1 -7.66 -2.97 -1.73
C MET A 1 -7.53 -4.44 -2.03
N GLU A 2 -8.64 -5.13 -2.33
CA GLU A 2 -8.65 -6.58 -2.52
C GLU A 2 -8.24 -6.99 -3.96
N LEU A 3 -7.40 -8.01 -4.06
CA LEU A 3 -6.99 -8.67 -5.30
C LEU A 3 -7.57 -10.09 -5.35
N ARG A 4 -8.03 -10.47 -6.56
CA ARG A 4 -8.58 -11.80 -6.87
C ARG A 4 -8.01 -12.30 -8.19
N ASP A 5 -7.86 -13.62 -8.27
CA ASP A 5 -7.56 -14.37 -9.49
C ASP A 5 -8.65 -15.42 -9.76
N ASP A 6 -8.43 -16.30 -10.73
CA ASP A 6 -9.30 -17.42 -11.08
C ASP A 6 -9.47 -18.45 -9.95
N ARG A 7 -8.53 -18.50 -9.01
CA ARG A 7 -8.57 -19.34 -7.80
C ARG A 7 -9.18 -18.61 -6.59
N GLY A 8 -9.72 -17.41 -6.79
CA GLY A 8 -10.43 -16.64 -5.79
C GLY A 8 -9.56 -15.57 -5.11
N PHE A 9 -9.68 -15.46 -3.78
CA PHE A 9 -8.97 -14.41 -3.02
C PHE A 9 -7.45 -14.60 -3.08
N VAL A 10 -6.73 -13.51 -3.34
CA VAL A 10 -5.26 -13.48 -3.39
C VAL A 10 -4.70 -12.73 -2.18
N ALA A 11 -5.02 -11.45 -2.05
CA ALA A 11 -4.48 -10.59 -1.01
C ALA A 11 -5.31 -9.31 -0.84
N VAL A 12 -5.17 -8.66 0.31
CA VAL A 12 -5.49 -7.24 0.46
C VAL A 12 -4.16 -6.49 0.52
N LEU A 13 -3.94 -5.58 -0.42
CA LEU A 13 -2.79 -4.68 -0.38
C LEU A 13 -3.07 -3.48 0.53
N ASP A 14 -2.05 -3.00 1.24
CA ASP A 14 -2.11 -1.76 2.00
C ASP A 14 -2.48 -0.57 1.09
N PHE A 15 -1.83 -0.51 -0.08
CA PHE A 15 -2.05 0.54 -1.08
C PHE A 15 -2.23 -0.04 -2.49
N LEU A 16 -3.06 0.64 -3.28
CA LEU A 16 -3.16 0.40 -4.72
C LEU A 16 -3.19 1.73 -5.47
N PHE A 17 -2.09 2.05 -6.13
CA PHE A 17 -1.97 3.21 -7.00
C PHE A 17 -2.66 2.91 -8.34
N ARG A 18 -3.99 2.94 -8.33
CA ARG A 18 -4.85 2.47 -9.44
C ARG A 18 -4.45 2.98 -10.81
N ARG A 19 -4.12 4.28 -10.93
CA ARG A 19 -3.69 4.91 -12.20
C ARG A 19 -2.45 4.23 -12.80
N PHE A 20 -1.57 3.73 -11.95
CA PHE A 20 -0.30 3.10 -12.35
C PHE A 20 -0.38 1.57 -12.31
N ARG A 21 -1.49 1.00 -11.82
CA ARG A 21 -1.63 -0.43 -11.51
C ARG A 21 -0.51 -0.96 -10.61
N VAL A 22 0.03 -0.12 -9.72
CA VAL A 22 1.12 -0.49 -8.80
C VAL A 22 0.55 -0.76 -7.41
N GLY A 23 0.86 -1.93 -6.86
CA GLY A 23 0.60 -2.25 -5.46
C GLY A 23 1.63 -1.62 -4.53
N GLY A 24 1.24 -1.30 -3.31
CA GLY A 24 2.15 -0.80 -2.28
C GLY A 24 1.93 -1.52 -0.95
N GLU A 25 3.01 -1.91 -0.27
CA GLU A 25 2.99 -2.56 1.05
C GLU A 25 3.93 -1.79 2.01
N ALA A 26 3.43 -1.48 3.20
CA ALA A 26 4.20 -0.88 4.28
C ALA A 26 4.63 -1.98 5.27
N ASP A 27 5.85 -2.48 5.10
CA ASP A 27 6.35 -3.64 5.83
C ASP A 27 7.33 -3.25 6.94
N GLY A 28 7.03 -3.68 8.16
CA GLY A 28 8.00 -3.71 9.26
C GLY A 28 8.78 -5.03 9.30
N LEU A 29 10.03 -4.99 9.76
CA LEU A 29 10.85 -6.20 9.98
C LEU A 29 10.39 -7.03 11.19
N GLN A 30 9.62 -6.41 12.11
CA GLN A 30 9.26 -7.02 13.39
C GLN A 30 8.46 -8.33 13.22
N LYS A 31 7.68 -8.48 12.14
CA LYS A 31 6.96 -9.73 11.84
C LYS A 31 7.86 -10.95 11.61
N TYR A 32 9.17 -10.75 11.43
CA TYR A 32 10.15 -11.83 11.29
C TYR A 32 11.08 -11.95 12.50
N LEU A 33 11.29 -10.85 13.22
CA LEU A 33 12.25 -10.77 14.32
C LEU A 33 11.62 -11.07 15.68
N ASP A 34 10.31 -10.84 15.82
CA ASP A 34 9.57 -11.13 17.03
C ASP A 34 8.92 -12.52 16.94
N PRO A 35 9.35 -13.50 17.77
CA PRO A 35 8.76 -14.83 17.78
C PRO A 35 7.26 -14.84 18.09
N ALA A 36 6.74 -13.84 18.81
CA ALA A 36 5.31 -13.72 19.08
C ALA A 36 4.50 -13.36 17.81
N LEU A 37 5.13 -12.66 16.86
CA LEU A 37 4.52 -12.31 15.57
C LEU A 37 4.77 -13.38 14.49
N ALA A 38 5.74 -14.26 14.71
CA ALA A 38 6.02 -15.42 13.86
C ALA A 38 5.91 -16.74 14.66
N PRO A 39 4.72 -17.11 15.17
CA PRO A 39 4.54 -18.28 16.03
C PRO A 39 4.87 -19.60 15.32
N LEU A 40 4.84 -19.60 13.98
CA LEU A 40 5.22 -20.73 13.13
C LEU A 40 6.69 -20.62 12.63
N GLY A 41 7.44 -19.64 13.10
CA GLY A 41 8.81 -19.34 12.71
C GLY A 41 8.92 -18.39 11.52
N ALA A 42 9.98 -17.57 11.52
CA ALA A 42 10.27 -16.58 10.48
C ALA A 42 10.35 -17.19 9.07
N GLY A 43 10.94 -18.39 8.94
CA GLY A 43 11.03 -19.08 7.65
C GLY A 43 9.67 -19.40 7.03
N ARG A 44 8.69 -19.84 7.84
CA ARG A 44 7.33 -20.09 7.34
C ARG A 44 6.61 -18.80 6.96
N ALA A 45 6.85 -17.71 7.70
CA ALA A 45 6.32 -16.39 7.35
C ALA A 45 6.83 -15.94 5.98
N VAL A 46 8.15 -16.03 5.74
CA VAL A 46 8.77 -15.70 4.45
C VAL A 46 8.24 -16.56 3.31
N VAL A 47 8.10 -17.88 3.51
CA VAL A 47 7.56 -18.78 2.48
C VAL A 47 6.12 -18.40 2.11
N ARG A 48 5.26 -18.16 3.10
CA ARG A 48 3.87 -17.72 2.86
C ARG A 48 3.81 -16.41 2.11
N GLU A 49 4.71 -15.49 2.43
CA GLU A 49 4.78 -14.20 1.78
C GLU A 49 5.23 -14.30 0.32
N LYS A 50 6.24 -15.13 0.02
CA LYS A 50 6.68 -15.42 -1.36
C LYS A 50 5.55 -16.02 -2.20
N LEU A 51 4.88 -17.05 -1.70
CA LEU A 51 3.78 -17.69 -2.42
C LEU A 51 2.60 -16.74 -2.66
N ARG A 52 2.34 -15.81 -1.72
CA ARG A 52 1.35 -14.75 -1.92
C ARG A 52 1.82 -13.79 -3.00
N GLU A 53 3.07 -13.37 -2.96
CA GLU A 53 3.66 -12.45 -3.94
C GLU A 53 3.60 -13.03 -5.36
N ASP A 54 3.87 -14.33 -5.54
CA ASP A 54 3.74 -15.02 -6.83
C ASP A 54 2.34 -14.89 -7.45
N ARG A 55 1.29 -14.84 -6.61
CA ARG A 55 -0.10 -14.61 -7.06
C ARG A 55 -0.43 -13.14 -7.25
N VAL A 56 0.23 -12.23 -6.53
CA VAL A 56 0.00 -10.78 -6.63
C VAL A 56 0.66 -10.20 -7.88
N LEU A 57 1.91 -10.57 -8.16
CA LEU A 57 2.72 -9.96 -9.23
C LEU A 57 2.04 -9.99 -10.62
N PRO A 58 1.36 -11.07 -11.04
CA PRO A 58 0.64 -11.08 -12.32
C PRO A 58 -0.54 -10.08 -12.40
N LEU A 59 -1.06 -9.63 -11.27
CA LEU A 59 -2.25 -8.77 -11.20
C LEU A 59 -1.91 -7.28 -11.21
N VAL A 60 -0.66 -6.92 -10.93
CA VAL A 60 -0.16 -5.54 -10.83
C VAL A 60 0.97 -5.29 -11.82
N ALA A 61 1.19 -4.03 -12.20
CA ALA A 61 2.34 -3.63 -13.03
C ALA A 61 3.64 -3.53 -12.21
N GLY A 62 3.53 -3.48 -10.89
CA GLY A 62 4.66 -3.46 -9.96
C GLY A 62 4.18 -3.51 -8.51
N LEU A 63 5.08 -3.91 -7.61
CA LEU A 63 4.82 -3.97 -6.17
C LEU A 63 5.93 -3.21 -5.43
N ALA A 64 5.60 -2.03 -4.90
CA ALA A 64 6.51 -1.22 -4.11
C ALA A 64 6.39 -1.59 -2.62
N ARG A 65 7.52 -1.85 -1.95
CA ARG A 65 7.54 -2.22 -0.53
C ARG A 65 8.43 -1.27 0.24
N TRP A 66 7.97 -0.74 1.37
CA TRP A 66 8.78 0.19 2.15
C TRP A 66 8.66 0.01 3.65
N GLY A 67 9.68 0.47 4.37
CA GLY A 67 9.74 0.36 5.81
C GLY A 67 9.48 1.68 6.50
N TRP A 68 9.78 1.70 7.80
CA TRP A 68 9.64 2.89 8.65
C TRP A 68 10.37 4.14 8.14
N PRO A 69 11.59 4.07 7.57
CA PRO A 69 12.29 5.27 7.10
C PRO A 69 11.53 6.00 5.99
N GLU A 70 10.98 5.28 5.00
CA GLU A 70 10.19 5.92 3.95
C GLU A 70 8.79 6.31 4.45
N ALA A 71 8.18 5.50 5.31
CA ALA A 71 6.87 5.80 5.88
C ALA A 71 6.84 7.14 6.65
N THR A 72 7.96 7.51 7.28
CA THR A 72 8.11 8.75 8.07
C THR A 72 8.74 9.90 7.29
N ASN A 73 9.19 9.68 6.05
CA ASN A 73 9.81 10.70 5.21
C ASN A 73 9.22 10.69 3.80
N ALA A 74 8.39 11.69 3.52
CA ALA A 74 7.71 11.84 2.23
C ALA A 74 8.65 11.96 1.02
N LEU A 75 9.86 12.51 1.19
CA LEU A 75 10.83 12.61 0.09
C LEU A 75 11.37 11.23 -0.28
N LEU A 76 11.75 10.42 0.72
CA LEU A 76 12.22 9.05 0.52
C LEU A 76 11.13 8.17 -0.07
N LEU A 77 9.89 8.28 0.45
CA LEU A 77 8.76 7.54 -0.12
C LEU A 77 8.51 7.92 -1.57
N ARG A 78 8.55 9.21 -1.90
CA ARG A 78 8.38 9.69 -3.28
C ARG A 78 9.43 9.11 -4.21
N GLU A 79 10.71 9.15 -3.83
CA GLU A 79 11.80 8.58 -4.63
C GLU A 79 11.63 7.07 -4.83
N LYS A 80 11.17 6.37 -3.80
CA LYS A 80 10.93 4.94 -3.85
C LYS A 80 9.78 4.58 -4.80
N LEU A 81 8.64 5.27 -4.65
CA LEU A 81 7.47 5.08 -5.53
C LEU A 81 7.78 5.46 -6.98
N ALA A 82 8.60 6.49 -7.21
CA ALA A 82 9.01 6.92 -8.54
C ALA A 82 9.73 5.81 -9.34
N ARG A 83 10.45 4.89 -8.67
CA ARG A 83 11.11 3.74 -9.33
C ARG A 83 10.11 2.74 -9.94
N PHE A 84 8.87 2.75 -9.46
CA PHE A 84 7.76 1.96 -9.99
C PHE A 84 6.87 2.78 -10.94
N GLY A 85 7.33 3.95 -11.38
CA GLY A 85 6.56 4.86 -12.24
C GLY A 85 5.43 5.61 -11.53
N VAL A 86 5.29 5.46 -10.21
CA VAL A 86 4.28 6.17 -9.43
C VAL A 86 4.77 7.59 -9.15
N GLN A 87 4.13 8.56 -9.82
CA GLN A 87 4.44 9.98 -9.68
C GLN A 87 3.27 10.75 -9.03
N PRO A 88 3.55 11.74 -8.16
CA PRO A 88 2.51 12.61 -7.63
C PRO A 88 1.76 13.35 -8.76
N ALA A 89 0.44 13.43 -8.67
CA ALA A 89 -0.38 14.02 -9.73
C ALA A 89 -0.34 15.56 -9.82
N SER A 90 0.16 16.25 -8.79
CA SER A 90 0.25 17.73 -8.74
C SER A 90 0.99 18.19 -7.48
N PRO A 91 1.34 19.50 -7.36
CA PRO A 91 2.10 19.99 -6.21
C PRO A 91 1.34 19.74 -4.91
N ARG A 92 2.12 19.60 -3.83
CA ARG A 92 1.72 19.12 -2.51
C ARG A 92 0.41 19.75 -2.05
N ALA A 93 -0.68 18.99 -2.13
CA ALA A 93 -1.93 19.35 -1.47
C ALA A 93 -1.62 19.56 0.02
N THR A 94 -1.85 20.77 0.49
CA THR A 94 -1.71 21.14 1.89
C THR A 94 -2.79 20.43 2.71
N ILE A 95 -2.62 20.41 4.04
CA ILE A 95 -3.71 20.00 4.94
C ILE A 95 -4.96 20.85 4.69
N ALA A 96 -4.81 22.12 4.29
CA ALA A 96 -5.92 22.98 3.93
C ALA A 96 -6.66 22.50 2.68
N ASP A 97 -5.94 22.04 1.65
CA ASP A 97 -6.54 21.48 0.43
C ASP A 97 -7.31 20.19 0.73
N TYR A 98 -6.77 19.33 1.59
CA TYR A 98 -7.47 18.14 2.08
C TYR A 98 -8.73 18.51 2.88
N ALA A 99 -8.63 19.48 3.78
CA ALA A 99 -9.75 19.93 4.59
C ALA A 99 -10.86 20.57 3.73
N ALA A 100 -10.49 21.31 2.67
CA ALA A 100 -11.42 21.89 1.72
C ALA A 100 -12.15 20.77 0.94
N ALA A 101 -11.41 19.84 0.34
CA ALA A 101 -11.99 18.71 -0.39
C ALA A 101 -12.92 17.86 0.50
N ALA A 102 -12.54 17.63 1.76
CA ALA A 102 -13.36 16.89 2.72
C ALA A 102 -14.65 17.63 3.10
N ARG A 103 -14.62 18.98 3.20
CA ARG A 103 -15.84 19.80 3.42
C ARG A 103 -16.77 19.73 2.22
N ASP A 104 -16.22 19.83 1.00
CA ASP A 104 -17.00 19.79 -0.23
C ASP A 104 -17.63 18.42 -0.49
N ALA A 105 -16.94 17.35 -0.08
CA ALA A 105 -17.45 15.99 -0.13
C ALA A 105 -18.50 15.67 0.96
N ARG A 106 -18.72 16.55 1.95
CA ARG A 106 -19.79 16.31 2.94
C ARG A 106 -21.16 16.49 2.26
N PRO A 107 -22.06 15.49 2.35
CA PRO A 107 -23.41 15.66 1.85
C PRO A 107 -24.08 16.83 2.56
N ARG A 108 -24.53 17.82 1.79
CA ARG A 108 -25.34 18.92 2.33
C ARG A 108 -26.64 18.32 2.83
N LEU A 109 -26.81 18.27 4.14
CA LEU A 109 -28.08 17.93 4.77
C LEU A 109 -29.15 18.83 4.14
N ARG A 110 -30.05 18.23 3.35
CA ARG A 110 -31.27 18.91 2.93
C ARG A 110 -32.07 19.17 4.19
N ARG A 111 -32.18 20.43 4.61
CA ARG A 111 -33.19 20.83 5.59
C ARG A 111 -34.55 20.56 4.93
N ALA A 112 -35.32 19.68 5.57
CA ALA A 112 -36.75 19.49 5.30
C ALA A 112 -37.52 20.71 5.82
#